data_AF-G9ENN2-F1
#
_entry.id   AF-G9ENN2-F1
#
_cell.length_a   1.000
_cell.length_b   1.000
_cell.length_c   1.000
_cell.angle_alpha   90.00
_cell.angle_beta   90.00
_cell.angle_gamma   90.00
#
_symmetry.space_group_name_H-M   'P 1'
#
loop_
_entity.id
_entity.type
_entity.pdbx_description
1 polymer ?
#
loop_
_entity_poly.entity_id
_entity_poly.type
_entity_poly.pdbx_seq_one_letter_code
_entity_poly.pdbx_strand_id
1 'polypeptide(L)'
;MTNARKVDNTKTPTAKNQRRVKSAQSRTVRAKTSRLGFRASESQAKIIRMASDISHKSLTEFITDSAYQAAEKVILDQRIFMVSDDIFNKFSEILDRPEQDNEGLKDLFSSSSPWDLNDAKKT
;
A
#
# COMPACT_ATOMS: atom_id res chain seq x y z
N MET A 1 -72.27 -1.97 -16.56
CA MET A 1 -72.23 -3.33 -15.99
C MET A 1 -70.92 -3.42 -15.22
N THR A 2 -70.80 -2.87 -14.01
CA THR A 2 -71.49 -3.14 -12.73
C THR A 2 -70.95 -4.39 -12.02
N ASN A 3 -70.57 -4.16 -10.76
CA ASN A 3 -70.27 -5.07 -9.65
C ASN A 3 -68.85 -5.64 -9.55
N ALA A 4 -68.05 -5.20 -8.57
CA ALA A 4 -68.20 -5.33 -7.12
C ALA A 4 -67.99 -6.76 -6.63
N ARG A 5 -66.87 -6.95 -5.92
CA ARG A 5 -66.84 -7.83 -4.74
C ARG A 5 -65.85 -7.28 -3.72
N LYS A 6 -66.42 -6.65 -2.69
CA LYS A 6 -65.82 -6.55 -1.35
C LYS A 6 -65.48 -7.95 -0.84
N VAL A 7 -64.42 -8.07 -0.04
CA VAL A 7 -64.33 -8.75 1.27
C VAL A 7 -62.84 -8.90 1.61
N ASP A 8 -62.36 -8.94 2.85
CA ASP A 8 -62.73 -8.20 4.04
C ASP A 8 -61.42 -7.98 4.82
N ASN A 9 -61.44 -6.90 5.55
CA ASN A 9 -60.40 -6.41 6.44
C ASN A 9 -60.23 -7.32 7.67
N THR A 10 -59.00 -7.69 8.03
CA THR A 10 -58.63 -7.94 9.44
C THR A 10 -57.32 -7.23 9.77
N LYS A 11 -57.43 -6.07 10.40
CA LYS A 11 -56.41 -5.51 11.32
C LYS A 11 -56.23 -6.54 12.46
N THR A 12 -55.11 -6.67 13.17
CA THR A 12 -54.43 -5.66 14.00
C THR A 12 -53.13 -6.30 14.59
N PRO A 13 -52.32 -5.62 15.44
CA PRO A 13 -50.87 -5.55 15.31
C PRO A 13 -50.13 -6.42 16.36
N THR A 14 -48.91 -6.86 16.06
CA THR A 14 -48.04 -7.41 17.12
C THR A 14 -46.73 -6.64 17.19
N ALA A 15 -46.48 -6.16 18.41
CA ALA A 15 -45.49 -5.18 18.79
C ALA A 15 -44.04 -5.69 18.73
N LYS A 16 -43.16 -4.73 18.43
CA LYS A 16 -41.82 -4.48 19.02
C LYS A 16 -41.13 -5.68 19.67
N ASN A 17 -40.00 -6.10 19.09
CA ASN A 17 -38.82 -6.32 19.93
C ASN A 17 -37.51 -6.07 19.17
N GLN A 18 -37.07 -4.81 19.21
CA GLN A 18 -35.70 -4.43 18.87
C GLN A 18 -34.78 -4.93 19.97
N ARG A 19 -34.21 -6.13 19.81
CA ARG A 19 -33.03 -6.53 20.58
C ARG A 19 -31.80 -5.93 19.90
N ARG A 20 -31.44 -4.70 20.29
CA ARG A 20 -30.13 -4.11 20.04
C ARG A 20 -29.09 -4.93 20.80
N VAL A 21 -28.50 -5.92 20.13
CA VAL A 21 -27.20 -6.44 20.54
C VAL A 21 -26.18 -5.37 20.17
N LYS A 22 -25.59 -4.74 21.19
CA LYS A 22 -24.42 -3.86 21.02
C LYS A 22 -23.26 -4.75 20.59
N SER A 23 -23.06 -4.93 19.28
CA SER A 23 -21.86 -5.60 18.78
C SER A 23 -20.68 -4.65 18.94
N ALA A 24 -19.67 -5.14 19.66
CA ALA A 24 -18.35 -4.53 19.81
C ALA A 24 -17.81 -4.04 18.46
N GLN A 25 -17.08 -2.91 18.46
CA GLN A 25 -16.45 -2.36 17.26
C GLN A 25 -15.73 -3.46 16.48
N SER A 26 -16.30 -3.85 15.34
CA SER A 26 -15.60 -4.66 14.36
C SER A 26 -14.42 -3.83 13.89
N ARG A 27 -13.19 -4.32 14.08
CA ARG A 27 -12.03 -3.83 13.32
C ARG A 27 -12.46 -3.81 11.87
N THR A 28 -12.64 -2.62 11.29
CA THR A 28 -12.97 -2.49 9.87
C THR A 28 -11.74 -2.98 9.11
N VAL A 29 -11.74 -4.26 8.73
CA VAL A 29 -10.79 -4.79 7.75
C VAL A 29 -11.05 -3.97 6.50
N ARG A 30 -10.13 -3.06 6.18
CA ARG A 30 -10.22 -2.25 4.96
C ARG A 30 -10.37 -3.24 3.80
N ALA A 31 -11.45 -3.10 3.04
CA ALA A 31 -11.75 -4.03 1.96
C ALA A 31 -10.58 -4.04 0.95
N LYS A 32 -10.14 -5.25 0.58
CA LYS A 32 -9.13 -5.45 -0.48
C LYS A 32 -9.79 -5.18 -1.83
N THR A 33 -9.75 -3.93 -2.30
CA THR A 33 -10.47 -3.49 -3.51
C THR A 33 -9.67 -3.66 -4.80
N SER A 34 -8.34 -3.65 -4.72
CA SER A 34 -7.47 -3.79 -5.90
C SER A 34 -7.31 -5.25 -6.32
N ARG A 35 -7.25 -5.50 -7.64
CA ARG A 35 -7.07 -6.84 -8.21
C ARG A 35 -5.69 -6.92 -8.86
N LEU A 36 -4.94 -7.97 -8.50
CA LEU A 36 -3.65 -8.30 -9.11
C LEU A 36 -3.80 -9.60 -9.92
N GLY A 37 -3.56 -9.53 -11.23
CA GLY A 37 -3.60 -10.68 -12.13
C GLY A 37 -2.19 -11.17 -12.46
N PHE A 38 -1.95 -12.48 -12.35
CA PHE A 38 -0.67 -13.10 -12.68
C PHE A 38 -0.90 -14.43 -13.41
N ARG A 39 0.06 -14.79 -14.27
CA ARG A 39 0.14 -16.10 -14.93
C ARG A 39 1.34 -16.84 -14.36
N ALA A 40 1.19 -18.14 -14.15
CA ALA A 40 2.25 -19.02 -13.70
C ALA A 40 2.23 -20.29 -14.54
N SER A 41 3.40 -20.88 -14.76
CA SER A 41 3.48 -22.24 -15.30
C SER A 41 2.90 -23.24 -14.29
N GLU A 42 2.57 -24.45 -14.76
CA GLU A 42 2.10 -25.51 -13.87
C GLU A 42 3.12 -25.87 -12.79
N SER A 43 4.42 -25.92 -13.15
CA SER A 43 5.51 -26.16 -12.21
C SER A 43 5.60 -25.09 -11.12
N GLN A 44 5.48 -23.82 -11.48
CA GLN A 44 5.46 -22.71 -10.53
C GLN A 44 4.23 -22.78 -9.61
N ALA A 45 3.04 -23.01 -10.19
CA ALA A 45 1.81 -23.11 -9.42
C ALA A 45 1.85 -24.24 -8.39
N LYS A 46 2.44 -25.39 -8.75
CA LYS A 46 2.60 -26.53 -7.83
C LYS A 46 3.48 -26.19 -6.63
N ILE A 47 4.62 -25.55 -6.87
CA ILE A 47 5.55 -25.14 -5.80
C ILE A 47 4.90 -24.09 -4.89
N ILE A 48 4.22 -23.10 -5.46
CA ILE A 48 3.57 -22.04 -4.69
C ILE A 48 2.45 -22.61 -3.79
N ARG A 49 1.64 -23.55 -4.32
CA ARG A 49 0.61 -24.22 -3.52
C ARG A 49 1.20 -25.02 -2.36
N MET A 50 2.25 -25.79 -2.63
CA MET A 50 2.94 -26.53 -1.58
C MET A 50 3.51 -25.59 -0.51
N ALA A 51 4.07 -24.44 -0.91
CA ALA A 51 4.58 -23.44 0.04
C ALA A 51 3.46 -22.79 0.88
N SER A 52 2.28 -22.53 0.28
CA SER A 52 1.13 -22.01 1.02
C SER A 52 0.60 -23.03 2.04
N ASP A 53 0.59 -24.31 1.67
CA ASP A 53 0.15 -25.40 2.55
C ASP A 53 1.08 -25.55 3.76
N ILE A 54 2.41 -25.54 3.52
CA ILE A 54 3.44 -25.58 4.57
C ILE A 54 3.33 -24.35 5.49
N SER A 55 3.00 -23.18 4.92
CA SER A 55 2.87 -21.93 5.68
C SER A 55 1.51 -21.80 6.39
N HIS A 56 0.60 -22.77 6.24
CA HIS A 56 -0.77 -22.74 6.74
C HIS A 56 -1.55 -21.48 6.32
N LYS A 57 -1.28 -20.97 5.11
CA LYS A 57 -1.94 -19.79 4.53
C LYS A 57 -2.74 -20.20 3.30
N SER A 58 -3.82 -19.46 3.02
CA SER A 58 -4.47 -19.61 1.72
C SER A 58 -3.52 -19.21 0.59
N LEU A 59 -3.67 -19.80 -0.61
CA LEU A 59 -2.83 -19.49 -1.76
C LEU A 59 -2.78 -17.98 -2.04
N THR A 60 -3.93 -17.29 -1.99
CA THR A 60 -4.02 -15.85 -2.22
C THR A 60 -3.31 -15.05 -1.14
N GLU A 61 -3.44 -15.45 0.12
CA GLU A 61 -2.77 -14.78 1.24
C GLU A 61 -1.26 -14.98 1.17
N PHE A 62 -0.79 -16.20 0.92
CA PHE A 62 0.62 -16.49 0.74
C PHE A 62 1.24 -15.65 -0.38
N ILE A 63 0.59 -15.57 -1.55
CA ILE A 63 1.08 -14.78 -2.68
C ILE A 63 1.05 -13.29 -2.36
N THR A 64 -0.02 -12.79 -1.75
CA THR A 64 -0.14 -11.36 -1.43
C THR A 64 0.93 -10.93 -0.42
N ASP A 65 1.13 -11.72 0.64
CA ASP A 65 2.13 -11.44 1.67
C ASP A 65 3.56 -11.53 1.11
N SER A 66 3.85 -12.57 0.33
CA SER A 66 5.18 -12.76 -0.27
C SER A 66 5.50 -11.63 -1.24
N ALA A 67 4.54 -11.23 -2.08
CA ALA A 67 4.72 -10.11 -3.00
C ALA A 67 4.92 -8.78 -2.26
N TYR A 68 4.17 -8.56 -1.17
CA TYR A 68 4.30 -7.37 -0.34
C TYR A 68 5.69 -7.28 0.32
N GLN A 69 6.15 -8.36 0.94
CA GLN A 69 7.49 -8.41 1.55
C GLN A 69 8.62 -8.22 0.53
N ALA A 70 8.50 -8.83 -0.65
CA ALA A 70 9.46 -8.64 -1.73
C ALA A 70 9.50 -7.18 -2.19
N ALA A 71 8.33 -6.54 -2.32
CA ALA A 71 8.24 -5.13 -2.68
C ALA A 71 8.86 -4.23 -1.61
N GLU A 72 8.58 -4.47 -0.33
CA GLU A 72 9.21 -3.72 0.78
C GLU A 72 10.73 -3.84 0.72
N LYS A 73 11.26 -5.06 0.52
CA LYS A 73 12.70 -5.26 0.40
C LYS A 73 13.29 -4.45 -0.75
N VAL A 74 12.70 -4.51 -1.94
CA VAL A 74 13.19 -3.79 -3.13
C VAL A 74 13.14 -2.26 -2.92
N ILE A 75 12.08 -1.75 -2.30
CA ILE A 75 11.95 -0.31 -2.00
C ILE A 75 13.02 0.12 -0.97
N LEU A 76 13.29 -0.71 0.03
CA LEU A 76 14.24 -0.41 1.08
C LEU A 76 15.70 -0.57 0.65
N ASP A 77 15.99 -1.44 -0.31
CA ASP A 77 17.34 -1.71 -0.82
C ASP A 77 17.96 -0.49 -1.53
N GLN A 78 17.17 0.53 -1.86
CA GLN A 78 17.63 1.78 -2.49
C GLN A 78 18.49 2.69 -1.59
N ARG A 79 18.89 2.24 -0.39
CA ARG A 79 19.64 3.07 0.57
C ARG A 79 20.96 2.47 1.06
N ILE A 80 21.31 1.26 0.64
CA ILE A 80 22.50 0.57 1.15
C ILE A 80 23.59 0.58 0.07
N PHE A 81 24.58 1.45 0.26
CA PHE A 81 25.79 1.45 -0.56
C PHE A 81 26.81 0.49 0.08
N MET A 82 26.94 -0.71 -0.49
CA MET A 82 28.04 -1.60 -0.14
C MET A 82 29.31 -1.12 -0.83
N VAL A 83 30.28 -0.65 -0.06
CA VAL A 83 31.59 -0.18 -0.53
C VAL A 83 32.70 -0.99 0.15
N SER A 84 33.87 -1.11 -0.48
CA SER A 84 35.03 -1.71 0.18
C SER A 84 35.54 -0.80 1.31
N ASP A 85 36.29 -1.39 2.25
CA ASP A 85 36.89 -0.63 3.36
C ASP A 85 37.75 0.56 2.86
N ASP A 86 38.46 0.38 1.74
CA ASP A 86 39.24 1.46 1.13
C ASP A 86 38.39 2.65 0.66
N ILE A 87 37.23 2.37 0.05
CA ILE A 87 36.30 3.41 -0.42
C ILE A 87 35.62 4.05 0.79
N PHE A 88 35.25 3.25 1.79
CA PHE A 88 34.67 3.75 3.04
C PHE A 88 35.62 4.71 3.76
N ASN A 89 36.90 4.34 3.92
CA ASN A 89 37.90 5.18 4.59
C ASN A 89 38.13 6.50 3.84
N LYS A 90 38.28 6.45 2.50
CA LYS A 90 38.41 7.66 1.68
C LYS A 90 37.18 8.56 1.78
N PHE A 91 35.99 7.96 1.79
CA PHE A 91 34.75 8.70 1.94
C PHE A 91 34.65 9.35 3.32
N SER A 92 35.02 8.63 4.39
CA SER A 92 35.07 9.18 5.75
C SER A 92 36.04 10.34 5.86
N GLU A 93 37.24 10.22 5.29
CA GLU A 93 38.23 11.30 5.28
C GLU A 93 37.72 12.57 4.58
N ILE A 94 36.94 12.41 3.49
CA ILE A 94 36.29 13.53 2.81
C ILE A 94 35.21 14.17 3.70
N LEU A 95 34.43 13.37 4.43
CA LEU A 95 33.38 13.86 5.33
C LEU A 95 33.94 14.57 6.57
N ASP A 96 35.07 14.11 7.10
CA ASP A 96 35.72 14.69 8.28
C ASP A 96 36.51 15.97 7.94
N ARG A 97 36.76 16.23 6.65
CA ARG A 97 37.45 17.45 6.20
C ARG A 97 36.55 18.69 6.40
N PRO A 98 37.10 19.83 6.87
CA PRO A 98 36.35 21.08 6.92
C PRO A 98 35.88 21.49 5.52
N GLU A 99 34.71 22.14 5.48
CA GLU A 99 34.10 22.63 4.25
C GLU A 99 35.10 23.43 3.40
N GLN A 100 35.15 23.11 2.12
CA GLN A 100 36.01 23.78 1.15
C GLN A 100 35.11 24.52 0.19
N ASP A 101 35.55 25.71 -0.20
CA ASP A 101 34.89 26.46 -1.25
C ASP A 101 34.92 25.65 -2.56
N ASN A 102 33.73 25.35 -3.08
CA ASN A 102 33.55 24.69 -4.37
C ASN A 102 32.89 25.67 -5.34
N GLU A 103 33.67 26.19 -6.29
CA GLU A 103 33.21 27.15 -7.30
C GLU A 103 32.02 26.61 -8.10
N GLY A 104 31.97 25.30 -8.37
CA GLY A 104 30.85 24.67 -9.07
C GLY A 104 29.57 24.62 -8.23
N LEU A 105 29.67 24.47 -6.90
CA LEU A 105 28.50 24.60 -6.03
C LEU A 105 28.04 26.07 -5.96
N LYS A 106 28.97 27.03 -5.94
CA LYS A 106 28.63 28.46 -5.97
C LYS A 106 27.89 28.83 -7.25
N ASP A 107 28.35 28.35 -8.41
CA ASP A 107 27.67 28.54 -9.70
C ASP A 107 26.27 27.87 -9.72
N LEU A 108 26.17 26.63 -9.24
CA LEU A 108 24.90 25.91 -9.13
C LEU A 108 23.87 26.65 -8.26
N PHE A 109 24.28 27.12 -7.06
CA PHE A 109 23.40 27.90 -6.18
C PHE A 109 23.10 29.30 -6.69
N SER A 110 23.90 29.83 -7.63
CA SER A 110 23.63 31.12 -8.27
C SER A 110 22.59 31.01 -9.40
N SER A 111 22.34 29.80 -9.90
CA SER A 111 21.31 29.55 -10.90
C SER A 111 19.91 29.48 -10.27
N SER A 112 18.92 30.13 -10.91
CA SER A 112 17.52 30.02 -10.47
C SER A 112 17.07 28.57 -10.58
N SER A 113 16.50 28.03 -9.50
CA SER A 113 16.01 26.66 -9.54
C SER A 113 14.87 26.56 -10.57
N PRO A 114 14.82 25.49 -11.40
CA PRO A 114 13.79 25.32 -12.42
C PRO A 114 12.35 25.30 -11.88
N TRP A 115 12.19 25.12 -10.58
CA TRP A 115 10.91 24.99 -9.89
C TRP A 115 10.39 26.34 -9.34
N ASP A 116 11.24 27.38 -9.28
CA ASP A 116 10.85 28.73 -8.82
C ASP A 116 10.01 29.50 -9.87
N LEU A 117 9.92 28.97 -11.10
CA LEU A 117 9.18 29.57 -12.20
C LEU A 117 7.64 29.47 -12.06
N ASN A 118 7.13 28.80 -11.02
CA ASN A 118 5.68 28.60 -10.82
C ASN A 118 5.01 29.60 -9.86
N ASP A 119 5.75 30.47 -9.18
CA ASP A 119 5.15 31.44 -8.24
C ASP A 119 4.86 32.81 -8.88
N ALA A 120 5.36 33.08 -10.09
CA ALA A 120 5.19 34.36 -10.79
C ALA A 120 3.84 34.53 -11.53
N LYS A 121 2.88 33.61 -11.39
CA LYS A 121 1.53 33.72 -11.99
C LYS A 121 0.39 33.90 -10.99
N LYS A 122 0.69 34.33 -9.76
CA LYS A 122 -0.33 34.61 -8.74
C LYS A 122 -0.16 35.99 -8.09
N THR A 123 -0.28 37.03 -8.90
CA THR A 123 -0.71 38.37 -8.46
C THR A 123 -1.58 38.99 -9.54
#